data_AF-A0A1F5AXQ6-F1
#
_entry.id   AF-A0A1F5AXQ6-F1
#
_cell.length_a   1.000
_cell.length_b   1.000
_cell.length_c   1.000
_cell.angle_alpha   90.00
_cell.angle_beta   90.00
_cell.angle_gamma   90.00
#
_symmetry.space_group_name_H-M   'P 1'
#
loop_
_entity.id
_entity.type
_entity.pdbx_description
1 polymer ?
#
loop_
_entity_poly.entity_id
_entity_poly.type
_entity_poly.pdbx_seq_one_letter_code
_entity_poly.pdbx_strand_id
1 'polypeptide(L)'
;MHKENPYKTDFSVAEIVDRVAEENIFGRLRPGVIVHVNLHCVANKRPNPANYRTLYETARGRRRLFKAGDNFHPYREGGKTHPLPEEIPEKFQSLLSWHKSHF
;
A
#
# COMPACT_ATOMS: atom_id res chain seq x y z
N MET A 1 -10.13 2.55 0.70
CA MET A 1 -9.89 2.77 2.15
C MET A 1 -9.67 4.23 2.52
N HIS A 2 -8.52 4.89 2.27
CA HIS A 2 -8.35 6.31 2.66
C HIS A 2 -9.34 7.26 1.97
N LYS A 3 -9.61 7.07 0.66
CA LYS A 3 -10.64 7.85 -0.05
C LYS A 3 -12.04 7.70 0.55
N GLU A 4 -12.36 6.51 1.06
CA GLU A 4 -13.66 6.19 1.69
C GLU A 4 -13.70 6.64 3.16
N ASN A 5 -12.54 6.80 3.81
CA ASN A 5 -12.40 7.12 5.23
C ASN A 5 -11.41 8.29 5.41
N PRO A 6 -11.76 9.52 4.99
CA PRO A 6 -10.82 10.64 4.92
C PRO A 6 -10.23 11.05 6.28
N TYR A 7 -10.93 10.76 7.38
CA TYR A 7 -10.49 11.07 8.75
C TYR A 7 -9.61 9.97 9.39
N LYS A 8 -9.55 8.77 8.81
CA LYS A 8 -8.69 7.69 9.32
C LYS A 8 -7.25 7.94 8.86
N THR A 9 -6.35 8.03 9.83
CA THR A 9 -4.91 8.27 9.61
C THR A 9 -4.18 7.03 9.08
N ASP A 10 -4.62 5.84 9.49
CA ASP A 10 -4.08 4.55 9.08
C ASP A 10 -5.13 3.43 9.25
N PHE A 11 -4.77 2.23 8.80
CA PHE A 11 -5.56 1.01 8.87
C PHE A 11 -4.71 -0.14 9.43
N SER A 12 -5.33 -1.10 10.07
CA SER A 12 -4.66 -2.33 10.48
C SER A 12 -4.32 -3.20 9.27
N VAL A 13 -3.31 -4.05 9.42
CA VAL A 13 -2.99 -5.08 8.43
C VAL A 13 -4.21 -5.97 8.15
N ALA A 14 -4.98 -6.32 9.19
CA ALA A 14 -6.21 -7.09 9.05
C ALA A 14 -7.24 -6.36 8.18
N GLU A 15 -7.57 -5.09 8.50
CA GLU A 15 -8.50 -4.26 7.70
C GLU A 15 -8.10 -4.23 6.21
N ILE A 16 -6.79 -4.14 5.91
CA ILE A 16 -6.30 -4.13 4.52
C ILE A 16 -6.47 -5.49 3.85
N VAL A 17 -6.15 -6.58 4.56
CA VAL A 17 -6.25 -7.95 4.02
C VAL A 17 -7.71 -8.33 3.80
N ASP A 18 -8.59 -7.99 4.74
CA ASP A 18 -10.03 -8.23 4.64
C ASP A 18 -10.61 -7.47 3.44
N ARG A 19 -10.25 -6.19 3.27
CA ARG A 19 -10.66 -5.40 2.11
C ARG A 19 -10.19 -6.01 0.78
N VAL A 20 -8.99 -6.59 0.73
CA VAL A 20 -8.48 -7.28 -0.47
C VAL A 20 -9.25 -8.57 -0.73
N ALA A 21 -9.62 -9.31 0.31
CA ALA A 21 -10.44 -10.51 0.20
C ALA A 21 -11.85 -10.18 -0.32
N GLU A 22 -12.47 -9.10 0.18
CA GLU A 22 -13.77 -8.60 -0.28
C GLU A 22 -13.76 -8.19 -1.77
N GLU A 23 -12.72 -7.46 -2.21
CA GLU A 23 -12.60 -7.03 -3.60
C GLU A 23 -12.40 -8.20 -4.58
N ASN A 24 -11.92 -9.34 -4.07
CA ASN A 24 -11.80 -10.63 -4.74
C ASN A 24 -11.31 -10.57 -6.20
N ILE A 25 -10.33 -9.70 -6.47
CA ILE A 25 -9.89 -9.35 -7.84
C ILE A 25 -9.41 -10.58 -8.62
N PHE A 26 -8.77 -11.53 -7.94
CA PHE A 26 -8.21 -12.75 -8.55
C PHE A 26 -9.08 -14.00 -8.28
N GLY A 27 -10.33 -13.84 -7.84
CA GLY A 27 -11.23 -14.95 -7.46
C GLY A 27 -10.84 -15.68 -6.17
N ARG A 28 -9.67 -15.35 -5.59
CA ARG A 28 -9.23 -15.79 -4.26
C ARG A 28 -8.22 -14.80 -3.67
N LEU A 29 -8.09 -14.79 -2.34
CA LEU A 29 -7.01 -14.09 -1.67
C LEU A 29 -5.67 -14.79 -1.98
N ARG A 30 -4.75 -14.07 -2.62
CA ARG A 30 -3.42 -14.62 -2.93
C ARG A 30 -2.58 -14.70 -1.64
N PRO A 31 -1.87 -15.82 -1.37
CA PRO A 31 -1.04 -15.96 -0.17
C PRO A 31 0.00 -14.84 -0.01
N GLY A 32 0.48 -14.28 -1.12
CA GLY A 32 1.46 -13.19 -1.13
C GLY A 32 0.94 -11.85 -0.58
N VAL A 33 -0.37 -11.64 -0.42
CA VAL A 33 -0.90 -10.33 0.00
C VAL A 33 -0.37 -9.94 1.38
N ILE A 34 -0.37 -10.88 2.33
CA ILE A 34 0.04 -10.62 3.71
C ILE A 34 1.51 -10.18 3.80
N VAL A 35 2.42 -10.79 3.03
CA VAL A 35 3.84 -10.41 3.02
C VAL A 35 4.06 -9.06 2.35
N HIS A 36 3.25 -8.72 1.34
CA HIS A 36 3.32 -7.40 0.71
C HIS A 36 2.91 -6.29 1.69
N VAL A 37 1.78 -6.46 2.38
CA VAL A 37 1.28 -5.47 3.35
C VAL A 37 2.21 -5.34 4.56
N ASN A 38 2.82 -6.44 5.01
CA ASN A 38 3.70 -6.43 6.18
C ASN A 38 5.12 -5.94 5.91
N LEU A 39 5.65 -6.18 4.71
CA LEU A 39 7.07 -6.04 4.41
C LEU A 39 7.37 -5.41 3.05
N HIS A 40 6.98 -6.05 1.93
CA HIS A 40 7.48 -5.63 0.61
C HIS A 40 7.07 -4.19 0.25
N CYS A 41 5.86 -3.79 0.63
CA CYS A 41 5.32 -2.46 0.35
C CYS A 41 5.72 -1.38 1.36
N VAL A 42 6.33 -1.76 2.49
CA VAL A 42 6.46 -0.88 3.67
C VAL A 42 7.77 -0.07 3.62
N ALA A 43 7.66 1.22 3.34
CA ALA A 43 8.78 2.13 3.04
C ALA A 43 9.79 2.27 4.19
N ASN A 44 9.34 2.28 5.44
CA ASN A 44 10.21 2.44 6.62
C ASN A 44 10.75 1.12 7.19
N LYS A 45 10.57 -0.01 6.50
CA LYS A 45 11.22 -1.29 6.82
C LYS A 45 12.37 -1.57 5.87
N ARG A 46 13.37 -2.36 6.30
CA ARG A 46 14.40 -2.86 5.39
C ARG A 46 13.74 -3.68 4.25
N PRO A 47 14.15 -3.51 2.98
CA PRO A 47 13.64 -4.32 1.87
C PRO A 47 14.07 -5.77 2.00
N ASN A 48 13.22 -6.68 1.51
CA ASN A 48 13.50 -8.12 1.41
C ASN A 48 12.44 -8.78 0.52
N PRO A 49 12.71 -9.15 -0.74
CA PRO A 49 13.69 -8.54 -1.64
C PRO A 49 13.15 -7.29 -2.34
N ALA A 50 11.81 -7.12 -2.40
CA ALA A 50 11.16 -6.07 -3.15
C ALA A 50 11.43 -4.67 -2.55
N ASN A 51 11.67 -3.72 -3.46
CA ASN A 51 11.97 -2.33 -3.16
C ASN A 51 10.77 -1.41 -3.48
N TYR A 52 9.66 -1.58 -2.76
CA TYR A 52 8.50 -0.70 -2.88
C TYR A 52 8.40 0.27 -1.70
N ARG A 53 7.77 1.41 -1.94
CA ARG A 53 7.49 2.48 -0.97
C ARG A 53 6.03 2.92 -1.10
N THR A 54 5.09 1.97 -1.11
CA THR A 54 3.65 2.25 -1.32
C THR A 54 2.89 2.38 -0.01
N LEU A 55 3.38 1.74 1.07
CA LEU A 55 2.82 1.81 2.41
C LEU A 55 3.84 2.36 3.41
N TYR A 56 3.35 2.92 4.51
CA TYR A 56 4.14 3.39 5.64
C TYR A 56 3.63 2.77 6.94
N GLU A 57 4.51 2.22 7.78
CA GLU A 57 4.18 1.71 9.11
C GLU A 57 4.14 2.87 10.12
N THR A 58 2.95 3.27 10.57
CA THR A 58 2.75 4.32 11.59
C THR A 58 2.90 3.79 13.00
N ALA A 59 2.48 2.54 13.22
CA ALA A 59 2.64 1.78 14.45
C ALA A 59 2.64 0.28 14.11
N ARG A 60 3.04 -0.58 15.06
CA ARG A 60 3.08 -2.03 14.85
C ARG A 60 1.74 -2.53 14.31
N GLY A 61 1.75 -3.11 13.10
CA GLY A 61 0.55 -3.63 12.45
C GLY A 61 -0.43 -2.59 11.90
N ARG A 62 -0.05 -1.31 11.87
CA ARG A 62 -0.82 -0.20 11.28
C ARG A 62 -0.12 0.33 10.03
N ARG A 63 -0.88 0.62 8.98
CA ARG A 63 -0.40 1.02 7.66
C ARG A 63 -1.22 2.17 7.12
N ARG A 64 -0.55 3.09 6.46
CA ARG A 64 -1.18 4.10 5.59
C ARG A 64 -0.47 4.14 4.25
N LEU A 65 -1.03 4.86 3.30
CA LEU A 65 -0.31 5.20 2.06
C LEU A 65 0.94 6.01 2.39
N PHE A 66 2.02 5.70 1.68
CA PHE A 66 3.25 6.48 1.70
C PHE A 66 3.00 7.86 1.06
N LYS A 67 3.55 8.92 1.66
CA LYS A 67 3.36 10.32 1.22
C LYS A 67 4.70 10.96 0.86
N ALA A 68 4.66 11.98 0.02
CA ALA A 68 5.84 12.81 -0.19
C ALA A 68 6.33 13.40 1.16
N GLY A 69 7.63 13.29 1.44
CA GLY A 69 8.23 13.74 2.69
C GLY A 69 8.29 12.69 3.81
N ASP A 70 7.67 11.52 3.64
CA ASP A 70 7.87 10.42 4.56
C ASP A 70 9.31 9.91 4.54
N ASN A 71 9.85 9.63 5.72
CA ASN A 71 11.11 8.92 5.82
C ASN A 71 10.98 7.50 5.24
N PHE A 72 12.07 6.97 4.69
CA PHE A 72 12.11 5.59 4.21
C PHE A 72 13.46 4.98 4.54
N HIS A 73 13.50 3.65 4.57
CA HIS A 73 14.76 2.95 4.79
C HIS A 73 15.71 3.24 3.61
N PRO A 74 16.99 3.58 3.80
CA PRO A 74 17.90 4.01 2.72
C PRO A 74 17.99 3.02 1.55
N TYR A 75 18.01 1.71 1.83
CA TYR A 75 17.96 0.67 0.78
C TYR A 75 16.67 0.63 -0.03
N ARG A 76 15.70 1.50 0.25
CA ARG A 76 14.50 1.69 -0.57
C ARG A 76 14.53 2.90 -1.49
N GLU A 77 15.66 3.58 -1.57
CA GLU A 77 15.88 4.65 -2.53
C GLU A 77 15.57 4.18 -3.95
N GLY A 78 14.95 5.06 -4.75
CA GLY A 78 14.45 4.72 -6.09
C GLY A 78 13.28 3.73 -6.13
N GLY A 79 12.83 3.21 -4.98
CA GLY A 79 11.75 2.24 -4.91
C GLY A 79 10.41 2.80 -5.36
N LYS A 80 9.60 1.97 -6.00
CA LYS A 80 8.30 2.36 -6.58
C LYS A 80 7.29 2.75 -5.50
N THR A 81 6.71 3.94 -5.63
CA THR A 81 5.74 4.51 -4.67
C THR A 81 4.28 4.30 -5.09
N HIS A 82 4.04 4.00 -6.36
CA HIS A 82 2.72 3.87 -6.98
C HIS A 82 2.73 2.74 -8.02
N PRO A 83 1.66 1.93 -8.16
CA PRO A 83 1.49 1.07 -9.32
C PRO A 83 1.36 1.90 -10.61
N LEU A 84 1.71 1.29 -11.74
CA LEU A 84 1.37 1.79 -13.06
C LEU A 84 -0.12 1.49 -13.34
N PRO A 85 -0.83 2.33 -14.12
CA PRO A 85 -2.25 2.13 -14.42
C PRO A 85 -2.59 0.74 -14.97
N GLU A 86 -1.71 0.17 -15.80
CA GLU A 86 -1.85 -1.15 -16.43
C GLU A 86 -1.66 -2.33 -15.47
N GLU A 87 -1.12 -2.10 -14.27
CA GLU A 87 -0.92 -3.15 -13.26
C GLU A 87 -2.12 -3.33 -12.32
N ILE A 88 -3.12 -2.45 -12.43
CA ILE A 88 -4.33 -2.49 -11.61
C ILE A 88 -5.58 -2.57 -12.51
N PRO A 89 -6.63 -3.26 -12.06
CA PRO A 89 -7.91 -3.27 -12.77
C PRO A 89 -8.43 -1.85 -13.04
N GLU A 90 -9.03 -1.65 -14.21
CA GLU A 90 -9.54 -0.34 -14.68
C GLU A 90 -10.42 0.36 -13.62
N LYS A 91 -11.27 -0.40 -12.92
CA LYS A 91 -12.14 0.11 -11.84
C LYS A 91 -11.39 0.83 -10.72
N PHE A 92 -10.11 0.56 -10.53
CA PHE A 92 -9.26 1.20 -9.52
C PHE A 92 -8.32 2.26 -10.06
N GLN A 93 -8.22 2.46 -11.38
CA GLN A 93 -7.31 3.46 -11.94
C GLN A 93 -7.63 4.88 -11.47
N SER A 94 -8.92 5.19 -11.24
CA SER A 94 -9.33 6.48 -10.64
C SER A 94 -8.77 6.71 -9.23
N LEU A 95 -8.50 5.64 -8.47
CA LEU A 95 -7.88 5.73 -7.15
C LEU A 95 -6.40 6.12 -7.24
N LEU A 96 -5.72 5.76 -8.33
CA LEU A 96 -4.34 6.15 -8.56
C LEU A 96 -4.22 7.66 -8.78
N SER A 97 -5.13 8.23 -9.57
CA SER A 97 -5.21 9.68 -9.79
C SER A 97 -5.53 10.42 -8.49
N TRP A 98 -6.43 9.87 -7.67
CA TRP A 98 -6.74 10.43 -6.35
C TRP A 98 -5.54 10.36 -5.39
N HIS A 99 -4.81 9.23 -5.37
CA HIS A 99 -3.62 9.06 -4.54
C HIS A 99 -2.56 10.13 -4.85
N LYS A 100 -2.23 10.30 -6.14
CA LYS A 100 -1.21 11.26 -6.61
C LYS A 100 -1.56 12.72 -6.32
N SER A 101 -2.84 13.07 -6.15
CA SER A 101 -3.25 14.45 -5.86
C SER A 101 -3.41 14.76 -4.38
N HIS A 102 -3.43 13.75 -3.51
CA HIS A 102 -3.70 13.91 -2.08
C HIS A 102 -2.49 13.58 -1.18
N PHE A 103 -1.46 12.90 -1.71
CA PHE A 103 -0.29 12.41 -0.98
C PHE A 103 0.99 12.55 -1.80
#